data_AF-A0A1J5MGS1-F1
#
_entry.id   AF-A0A1J5MGS1-F1
#
_cell.length_a   1.000
_cell.length_b   1.000
_cell.length_c   1.000
_cell.angle_alpha   90.00
_cell.angle_beta   90.00
_cell.angle_gamma   90.00
#
_symmetry.space_group_name_H-M   'P 1'
#
loop_
_entity.id
_entity.type
_entity.pdbx_description
1 polymer ?
#
loop_
_entity_poly.entity_id
_entity_poly.type
_entity_poly.pdbx_seq_one_letter_code
_entity_poly.pdbx_strand_id
1 'polypeptide(L)'
;MKKIALALITLSLTGCYSNWPDLDKAANNIECDMDKVALGKIAKRFKADSNFDEISNSYSMAKFDDAIGIAFDSKGHITTVAKTRSEIRLFGLMRKQGEVVIVKRCNRRIAPKLS
;
A
#
# COMPACT_ATOMS: atom_id res chain seq x y z
N MET A 1 22.15 -21.98 -29.24
CA MET A 1 22.56 -21.00 -28.20
C MET A 1 21.83 -19.65 -28.29
N LYS A 2 21.67 -19.02 -29.46
CA LYS A 2 20.96 -17.72 -29.61
C LYS A 2 19.51 -17.69 -29.10
N LYS A 3 18.75 -18.80 -29.20
CA LYS A 3 17.34 -18.88 -28.77
C LYS A 3 17.14 -18.88 -27.24
N ILE A 4 18.15 -19.33 -26.48
CA ILE A 4 18.07 -19.42 -25.01
C ILE A 4 18.34 -18.04 -24.39
N ALA A 5 19.28 -17.28 -24.96
CA ALA A 5 19.58 -15.93 -24.51
C ALA A 5 18.37 -14.98 -24.64
N LEU A 6 17.57 -15.14 -25.70
CA LEU A 6 16.38 -14.30 -25.92
C LEU A 6 15.26 -14.57 -24.90
N ALA A 7 15.10 -15.82 -24.45
CA ALA A 7 14.10 -16.19 -23.45
C ALA A 7 14.45 -15.70 -22.03
N LEU A 8 15.75 -15.58 -21.71
CA LEU A 8 16.21 -15.04 -20.43
C LEU A 8 16.01 -13.53 -20.29
N ILE A 9 16.04 -12.79 -21.42
CA ILE A 9 15.87 -11.33 -21.44
C ILE A 9 14.38 -10.93 -21.27
N THR A 10 13.44 -11.76 -21.72
CA THR A 10 12.00 -11.44 -21.57
C THR A 10 11.49 -11.71 -20.16
N LEU A 11 12.06 -12.68 -19.44
CA LEU A 11 11.72 -12.99 -18.04
C LEU A 11 12.24 -11.95 -17.04
N SER A 12 13.33 -11.24 -17.35
CA SER A 12 13.86 -10.19 -16.47
C SER A 12 13.09 -8.87 -16.57
N LEU A 13 12.33 -8.65 -17.64
CA LEU A 13 11.54 -7.43 -17.84
C LEU A 13 10.19 -7.45 -17.09
N THR A 14 9.64 -8.62 -16.74
CA THR A 14 8.34 -8.67 -16.04
C THR A 14 8.43 -8.25 -14.56
N GLY A 15 9.63 -8.22 -13.97
CA GLY A 15 9.84 -7.92 -12.55
C GLY A 15 9.86 -6.43 -12.19
N CYS A 16 10.06 -5.52 -13.15
CA CYS A 16 10.20 -4.08 -12.89
C CYS A 16 8.92 -3.27 -13.10
N TYR A 17 7.84 -3.91 -13.55
CA TYR A 17 6.59 -3.26 -13.94
C TYR A 17 5.37 -3.79 -13.17
N SER A 18 5.57 -4.25 -11.93
CA SER A 18 4.48 -4.78 -11.11
C SER A 18 4.02 -3.79 -10.05
N ASN A 19 2.71 -3.80 -9.81
CA ASN A 19 2.10 -3.30 -8.58
C ASN A 19 2.56 -4.12 -7.38
N TRP A 20 2.33 -3.61 -6.17
CA TRP A 20 2.51 -4.33 -4.91
C TRP A 20 1.47 -5.47 -4.84
N PRO A 21 1.86 -6.74 -5.03
CA PRO A 21 0.91 -7.84 -5.16
C PRO A 21 0.12 -8.07 -3.86
N ASP A 22 0.81 -7.93 -2.72
CA ASP A 22 0.24 -8.12 -1.38
C ASP A 22 -0.39 -6.85 -0.79
N LEU A 23 -0.62 -5.78 -1.57
CA LEU A 23 -1.16 -4.51 -1.06
C LEU A 23 -2.44 -4.71 -0.23
N ASP A 24 -3.37 -5.50 -0.77
CA ASP A 24 -4.67 -5.76 -0.13
C ASP A 24 -4.51 -6.53 1.18
N LYS A 25 -3.61 -7.52 1.18
CA LYS A 25 -3.29 -8.33 2.35
C LYS A 25 -2.62 -7.49 3.44
N ALA A 26 -1.67 -6.62 3.06
CA ALA A 26 -1.01 -5.73 3.99
C ALA A 26 -1.99 -4.73 4.61
N ALA A 27 -2.86 -4.11 3.81
CA ALA A 27 -3.84 -3.14 4.30
C ALA A 27 -4.91 -3.77 5.20
N ASN A 28 -5.39 -4.98 4.87
CA ASN A 28 -6.40 -5.68 5.67
C ASN A 28 -5.87 -6.16 7.03
N ASN A 29 -4.57 -6.43 7.13
CA ASN A 29 -3.91 -6.85 8.38
C ASN A 29 -3.73 -5.71 9.40
N ILE A 30 -4.05 -4.46 9.03
CA ILE A 30 -3.94 -3.34 9.96
C ILE A 30 -5.19 -3.29 10.84
N GLU A 31 -5.01 -3.47 12.14
CA GLU A 31 -6.06 -3.37 13.16
C GLU A 31 -6.13 -1.95 13.73
N CYS A 32 -7.28 -1.57 14.29
CA CYS A 32 -7.57 -0.19 14.69
C CYS A 32 -6.81 0.26 15.95
N ASP A 33 -6.32 -0.70 16.73
CA ASP A 33 -5.58 -0.53 17.98
C ASP A 33 -4.06 -0.71 17.79
N MET A 34 -3.60 -0.90 16.55
CA MET A 34 -2.16 -1.00 16.27
C MET A 34 -1.44 0.33 16.51
N ASP A 35 -0.28 0.22 17.15
CA ASP A 35 0.65 1.33 17.31
C ASP A 35 1.61 1.45 16.11
N LYS A 36 2.40 2.53 16.11
CA LYS A 36 3.40 2.81 15.06
C LYS A 36 4.47 1.73 14.95
N VAL A 37 4.78 1.03 16.04
CA VAL A 37 5.79 -0.04 16.08
C VAL A 37 5.27 -1.30 15.37
N ALA A 38 4.01 -1.67 15.61
CA ALA A 38 3.33 -2.76 14.94
C ALA A 38 3.19 -2.48 13.43
N LEU A 39 2.84 -1.25 13.06
CA LEU A 39 2.82 -0.81 11.67
C LEU A 39 4.20 -0.93 11.00
N GLY A 40 5.28 -0.54 11.68
CA GLY A 40 6.65 -0.73 11.20
C GLY A 40 7.03 -2.20 11.00
N LYS A 41 6.52 -3.11 11.84
CA LYS A 41 6.71 -4.56 11.64
C LYS A 41 5.97 -5.06 10.40
N ILE A 42 4.78 -4.54 10.11
CA ILE A 42 4.03 -4.85 8.89
C ILE A 42 4.80 -4.36 7.66
N ALA A 43 5.24 -3.10 7.64
CA ALA A 43 6.02 -2.54 6.54
C ALA A 43 7.26 -3.38 6.23
N LYS A 44 8.05 -3.71 7.27
CA LYS A 44 9.23 -4.59 7.15
C LYS A 44 8.88 -5.97 6.60
N ARG A 45 7.81 -6.61 7.09
CA ARG A 45 7.36 -7.94 6.63
C ARG A 45 7.07 -7.93 5.13
N PHE A 46 6.45 -6.87 4.62
CA PHE A 46 6.11 -6.75 3.20
C PHE A 46 7.19 -6.09 2.34
N LYS A 47 8.34 -5.74 2.94
CA LYS A 47 9.44 -5.01 2.29
C LYS A 47 8.93 -3.71 1.65
N ALA A 48 8.14 -2.96 2.42
CA ALA A 48 7.64 -1.64 2.06
C ALA A 48 8.44 -0.59 2.83
N ASP A 49 8.69 0.54 2.19
CA ASP A 49 9.18 1.74 2.86
C ASP A 49 8.08 2.27 3.77
N SER A 50 8.46 2.93 4.85
CA SER A 50 7.50 3.46 5.79
C SER A 50 7.98 4.75 6.45
N ASN A 51 7.05 5.66 6.69
CA ASN A 51 7.30 6.93 7.35
C ASN A 51 6.11 7.32 8.23
N PHE A 52 6.40 8.00 9.33
CA PHE A 52 5.39 8.68 10.12
C PHE A 52 5.56 10.19 9.94
N ASP A 53 4.53 10.85 9.44
CA ASP A 53 4.47 12.31 9.34
C ASP A 53 3.81 12.87 10.60
N GLU A 54 4.59 13.57 11.41
CA GLU A 54 4.14 14.19 12.66
C GLU A 54 3.17 15.36 12.42
N ILE A 55 3.24 16.03 11.25
CA ILE A 55 2.42 17.19 10.93
C ILE A 55 0.99 16.74 10.59
N SER A 56 0.86 15.76 9.70
CA SER A 56 -0.45 15.20 9.33
C SER A 56 -0.93 14.11 10.27
N ASN A 57 -0.12 13.74 11.27
CA ASN A 57 -0.35 12.63 12.18
C ASN A 57 -0.76 11.35 11.43
N SER A 58 0.02 11.02 10.40
CA SER A 58 -0.26 9.91 9.50
C SER A 58 0.94 9.00 9.32
N TYR A 59 0.67 7.72 9.13
CA TYR A 59 1.67 6.72 8.82
C TYR A 59 1.46 6.25 7.38
N SER A 60 2.53 6.21 6.60
CA SER A 60 2.50 5.73 5.22
C SER A 60 3.37 4.49 5.08
N MET A 61 2.89 3.50 4.32
CA MET A 61 3.70 2.40 3.79
C MET A 61 3.66 2.45 2.27
N ALA A 62 4.80 2.40 1.60
CA ALA A 62 4.88 2.47 0.15
C ALA A 62 5.76 1.36 -0.41
N LYS A 63 5.37 0.82 -1.56
CA LYS A 63 6.18 -0.14 -2.31
C LYS A 63 5.88 0.01 -3.79
N PHE A 64 6.91 0.26 -4.59
CA PHE A 64 6.74 0.72 -5.97
C PHE A 64 5.90 2.01 -5.98
N ASP A 65 4.85 2.06 -6.79
CA ASP A 65 3.94 3.21 -6.89
C ASP A 65 2.65 3.02 -6.05
N ASP A 66 2.59 1.94 -5.26
CA ASP A 66 1.44 1.63 -4.41
C ASP A 66 1.70 2.06 -2.97
N ALA A 67 0.65 2.50 -2.28
CA ALA A 67 0.76 3.01 -0.92
C ALA A 67 -0.42 2.60 -0.03
N ILE A 68 -0.15 2.56 1.27
CA ILE A 68 -1.13 2.45 2.34
C ILE A 68 -0.95 3.68 3.23
N GLY A 69 -2.02 4.45 3.42
CA GLY A 69 -2.07 5.59 4.32
C GLY A 69 -2.92 5.27 5.54
N ILE A 70 -2.41 5.61 6.72
CA ILE A 70 -3.07 5.38 8.02
C ILE A 70 -3.12 6.71 8.75
N ALA A 71 -4.32 7.21 9.01
CA ALA A 71 -4.53 8.48 9.70
C ALA A 71 -4.80 8.23 11.19
N PHE A 72 -4.19 9.03 12.06
CA PHE A 72 -4.38 8.95 13.50
C PHE A 72 -5.17 10.16 14.03
N ASP A 73 -5.90 9.96 15.12
CA ASP A 73 -6.47 11.06 15.89
C ASP A 73 -5.41 11.71 16.80
N SER A 74 -5.75 12.84 17.42
CA SER A 74 -4.84 13.54 18.33
C SER A 74 -4.45 12.75 19.58
N LYS A 75 -5.12 11.62 19.86
CA LYS A 75 -4.82 10.71 20.97
C LYS A 75 -3.92 9.54 20.53
N GLY A 76 -3.59 9.46 19.25
CA GLY A 76 -2.75 8.40 18.70
C GLY A 76 -3.51 7.13 18.32
N HIS A 77 -4.84 7.16 18.17
CA HIS A 77 -5.62 6.03 17.67
C HIS A 77 -5.76 6.09 16.15
N ILE A 78 -5.70 4.93 15.50
CA ILE A 78 -5.98 4.85 14.06
C ILE A 78 -7.45 5.21 13.83
N THR A 79 -7.70 6.12 12.89
CA THR A 79 -9.04 6.55 12.49
C THR A 79 -9.44 5.95 11.15
N THR A 80 -8.48 5.84 10.23
CA THR A 80 -8.70 5.43 8.84
C THR A 80 -7.48 4.68 8.33
N VAL A 81 -7.74 3.59 7.60
CA VAL A 81 -6.74 2.90 6.77
C VAL A 81 -7.23 2.99 5.34
N ALA A 82 -6.39 3.53 4.45
CA ALA A 82 -6.66 3.64 3.03
C ALA A 82 -5.49 3.08 2.22
N LYS A 83 -5.76 2.62 1.02
CA LYS A 83 -4.74 2.15 0.07
C LYS A 83 -4.93 2.82 -1.27
N THR A 84 -3.84 2.93 -2.00
CA THR A 84 -3.82 3.40 -3.39
C THR A 84 -3.03 2.40 -4.19
N ARG A 85 -3.66 1.87 -5.24
CA ARG A 85 -2.99 1.01 -6.22
C ARG A 85 -2.78 1.81 -7.49
N SER A 86 -1.56 1.83 -7.98
CA SER A 86 -1.20 2.46 -9.24
C SER A 86 -1.76 1.69 -10.44
N GLU A 87 -2.12 2.41 -11.48
CA GLU A 87 -2.43 1.84 -12.79
C GLU A 87 -1.16 1.80 -13.64
N ILE A 88 -0.82 0.62 -14.12
CA ILE A 88 0.29 0.41 -15.04
C ILE A 88 -0.26 0.15 -16.45
N ARG A 89 0.15 0.97 -17.41
CA ARG A 89 -0.25 0.87 -18.83
C ARG A 89 0.99 0.81 -19.72
N LEU A 90 0.79 0.42 -20.99
CA LEU A 90 1.83 0.35 -22.02
C LEU A 90 3.10 -0.40 -21.55
N PHE A 91 2.94 -1.62 -21.03
CA PHE A 91 4.05 -2.45 -20.53
C PHE A 91 4.94 -1.74 -19.49
N GLY A 92 4.37 -0.81 -18.71
CA GLY A 92 5.10 -0.10 -17.66
C GLY A 92 5.69 1.25 -18.06
N LEU A 93 5.50 1.68 -19.31
CA LEU A 93 5.90 3.02 -19.77
C LEU A 93 5.00 4.12 -19.21
N MET A 94 3.75 3.80 -18.86
CA MET A 94 2.82 4.74 -18.26
C MET A 94 2.38 4.24 -16.89
N ARG A 95 2.57 5.11 -15.89
CA ARG A 95 2.17 4.89 -14.50
C ARG A 95 1.28 6.04 -14.06
N LYS A 96 0.16 5.73 -13.44
CA LYS A 96 -0.75 6.73 -12.88
C LYS A 96 -1.14 6.30 -11.47
N GLN A 97 -1.18 7.26 -10.54
CA GLN A 97 -1.78 7.03 -9.24
C GLN A 97 -3.25 6.68 -9.42
N GLY A 98 -3.67 5.50 -8.95
CA GLY A 98 -5.06 5.08 -9.00
C GLY A 98 -5.89 5.72 -7.88
N GLU A 99 -7.11 5.24 -7.75
CA GLU A 99 -8.05 5.76 -6.75
C GLU A 99 -7.65 5.37 -5.33
N VAL A 100 -7.94 6.28 -4.38
CA VAL A 100 -7.79 6.00 -2.96
C VAL A 100 -9.00 5.19 -2.49
N VAL A 101 -8.73 3.99 -1.99
CA VAL A 101 -9.77 3.10 -1.44
C VAL A 101 -9.64 3.04 0.07
N ILE A 102 -10.71 3.44 0.77
CA ILE A 102 -10.79 3.29 2.23
C ILE A 102 -10.99 1.81 2.56
N VAL A 103 -10.01 1.22 3.22
CA VAL A 103 -10.02 -0.18 3.64
C VAL A 103 -10.75 -0.34 4.97
N LYS A 104 -10.53 0.60 5.91
CA LYS A 104 -11.13 0.53 7.24
C LYS A 104 -11.37 1.93 7.80
N ARG A 105 -12.51 2.12 8.48
CA ARG A 105 -12.80 3.28 9.33
C ARG A 105 -12.94 2.79 10.77
N CYS A 106 -12.01 3.22 11.62
CA CYS A 106 -11.89 2.80 13.01
C CYS A 106 -12.68 3.70 13.96
N ASN A 107 -12.89 4.96 13.57
CA ASN A 107 -13.80 5.88 14.26
C ASN A 107 -15.24 5.68 13.77
N ARG A 108 -15.91 4.60 14.18
CA ARG A 108 -17.37 4.49 14.03
C ARG A 108 -18.08 5.39 15.04
N ARG A 109 -18.27 6.65 14.66
CA ARG A 109 -19.60 7.26 14.75
C ARG A 109 -20.06 7.43 13.31
N ILE A 110 -21.07 6.67 12.89
CA ILE A 110 -21.71 6.71 11.56
C ILE A 110 -20.89 6.06 10.42
N ALA A 111 -21.13 4.77 10.20
CA ALA A 111 -21.15 4.25 8.85
C ALA A 111 -22.64 4.10 8.47
N PRO A 112 -23.16 4.75 7.42
CA PRO A 112 -24.42 4.30 6.85
C PRO A 112 -24.16 2.88 6.33
N LYS A 113 -25.03 1.95 6.73
CA LYS A 113 -25.13 0.66 6.05
C LYS A 113 -25.35 0.97 4.57
N LEU A 114 -24.45 0.57 3.69
CA LEU A 114 -24.82 0.41 2.29
C LEU A 114 -25.83 -0.74 2.27
N SER A 115 -27.11 -0.37 2.15
CA SER A 115 -28.22 -1.23 1.76
C SER A 115 -28.17 -1.50 0.27
#